data_AF-A0AAV8XM94-F1
#
_entry.id   AF-A0AAV8XM94-F1
#
_cell.length_a   1.000
_cell.length_b   1.000
_cell.length_c   1.000
_cell.angle_alpha   90.00
_cell.angle_beta   90.00
_cell.angle_gamma   90.00
#
_symmetry.space_group_name_H-M   'P 1'
#
loop_
_entity.id
_entity.type
_entity.pdbx_description
1 polymer ?
#
loop_
_entity_poly.entity_id
_entity_poly.type
_entity_poly.pdbx_seq_one_letter_code
_entity_poly.pdbx_strand_id
1 'polypeptide(L)'
;GIDHFEDIGPCVIMASPGMMQSGLSRELFESWCTDSKNGVIIAGYCVEGTLAKTILSEPEEITTMVGQKLPLKMSVDYISFSAHTDYQQTSEFIRILKPPHVVLVHGEQNEMSRLKAALQREYEDDPNTTIHLHNPRNTHSVELYFRGEKTAKVMGTLAVDEPEPGKTLSGILVKRNFNYHILAADDLSKYTDLSMSQIMQRQSIHYSGSSGALRYLISQVAGLLESIEGDKKLRAFNAVDITIEHKIVTLEWVANPINDMYADAIVAAILQADLLDAPIKNMTASVKVDRMHFKECLIEMLQDMFGEDSVPKIFKGERLYVTVNEQRADIDLANLEVKCPSDETFQQIVQTAVTKLYQSLAPPQIDM
;
A
#
# COMPACT_ATOMS: atom_id res chain seq x y z
N GLY A 1 26.45 -35.21 49.05
CA GLY A 1 27.76 -35.26 48.39
C GLY A 1 28.29 -36.68 48.46
N ILE A 2 29.48 -36.92 47.95
CA ILE A 2 30.18 -38.22 48.01
C ILE A 2 30.27 -38.77 49.45
N ASP A 3 30.07 -37.91 50.46
CA ASP A 3 30.01 -38.17 51.90
C ASP A 3 28.93 -39.19 52.35
N HIS A 4 27.93 -39.48 51.50
CA HIS A 4 26.88 -40.47 51.79
C HIS A 4 27.13 -41.82 51.10
N PHE A 5 28.24 -41.98 50.40
CA PHE A 5 28.56 -43.19 49.66
C PHE A 5 29.79 -43.89 50.26
N GLU A 6 29.63 -45.17 50.59
CA GLU A 6 30.75 -46.02 51.01
C GLU A 6 31.31 -46.76 49.78
N ASP A 7 32.53 -46.39 49.38
CA ASP A 7 33.22 -46.97 48.22
C ASP A 7 33.83 -48.34 48.55
N ILE A 8 32.97 -49.35 48.73
CA ILE A 8 33.36 -50.72 49.10
C ILE A 8 32.83 -51.72 48.07
N GLY A 9 33.74 -52.34 47.32
CA GLY A 9 33.44 -53.41 46.36
C GLY A 9 32.97 -52.89 44.99
N PRO A 10 32.61 -53.82 44.06
CA PRO A 10 32.18 -53.43 42.71
C PRO A 10 30.82 -52.72 42.74
N CYS A 11 30.74 -51.53 42.16
CA CYS A 11 29.50 -50.78 42.02
C CYS A 11 29.39 -50.13 40.62
N VAL A 12 28.19 -49.66 40.27
CA VAL A 12 27.93 -48.88 39.06
C VAL A 12 27.30 -47.56 39.47
N ILE A 13 27.96 -46.45 39.15
CA ILE A 13 27.48 -45.10 39.47
C ILE A 13 27.25 -44.32 38.18
N MET A 14 26.03 -43.82 38.02
CA MET A 14 25.69 -42.83 36.99
C MET A 14 25.67 -41.44 37.63
N ALA A 15 26.62 -40.58 37.25
CA ALA A 15 26.79 -39.26 37.82
C ALA A 15 26.79 -38.16 36.75
N SER A 16 26.28 -36.98 37.12
CA SER A 16 26.31 -35.77 36.29
C SER A 16 27.49 -34.86 36.66
N PRO A 17 27.92 -33.95 35.77
CA PRO A 17 27.54 -33.79 34.36
C PRO A 17 28.25 -34.80 33.43
N GLY A 18 27.59 -35.19 32.33
CA GLY A 18 28.10 -36.24 31.41
C GLY A 18 29.43 -35.90 30.70
N MET A 19 29.83 -34.63 30.64
CA MET A 19 31.11 -34.21 30.05
C MET A 19 32.24 -34.03 31.09
N MET A 20 31.96 -34.33 32.38
CA MET A 20 32.96 -34.44 33.45
C MET A 20 33.81 -33.17 33.67
N GLN A 21 33.19 -32.01 33.46
CA GLN A 21 33.85 -30.71 33.65
C GLN A 21 34.03 -30.36 35.14
N SER A 22 33.10 -30.79 35.99
CA SER A 22 33.09 -30.51 37.43
C SER A 22 32.10 -31.45 38.15
N GLY A 23 31.96 -31.32 39.47
CA GLY A 23 30.94 -32.03 40.25
C GLY A 23 31.21 -33.53 40.43
N LEU A 24 30.17 -34.27 40.81
CA LEU A 24 30.29 -35.64 41.29
C LEU A 24 30.91 -36.60 40.26
N SER A 25 30.55 -36.47 38.97
CA SER A 25 31.16 -37.29 37.91
C SER A 25 32.67 -37.10 37.78
N ARG A 26 33.16 -35.88 38.03
CA ARG A 26 34.59 -35.54 37.98
C ARG A 26 35.32 -36.03 39.23
N GLU A 27 34.73 -35.84 40.41
CA GLU A 27 35.29 -36.31 41.69
C GLU A 27 35.44 -37.84 41.73
N LEU A 28 34.42 -38.57 41.28
CA LEU A 28 34.46 -40.03 41.17
C LEU A 28 35.52 -40.49 40.17
N PHE A 29 35.60 -39.83 39.02
CA PHE A 29 36.61 -40.17 38.02
C PHE A 29 38.03 -39.95 38.54
N GLU A 30 38.32 -38.81 39.19
CA GLU A 30 39.65 -38.55 39.74
C GLU A 30 40.02 -39.59 40.83
N SER A 31 39.04 -40.03 41.61
CA SER A 31 39.23 -41.07 42.64
C SER A 31 39.50 -42.45 42.04
N TRP A 32 38.90 -42.77 40.90
CA TRP A 32 38.93 -44.12 40.32
C TRP A 32 39.92 -44.31 39.16
N CYS A 33 40.40 -43.23 38.54
CA CYS A 33 41.19 -43.27 37.31
C CYS A 33 42.53 -44.02 37.40
N THR A 34 43.07 -44.15 38.61
CA THR A 34 44.40 -44.76 38.84
C THR A 34 44.37 -46.28 39.00
N ASP A 35 43.19 -46.90 39.13
CA ASP A 35 43.03 -48.36 39.22
C ASP A 35 42.55 -48.95 37.89
N SER A 36 43.30 -49.91 37.37
CA SER A 36 42.99 -50.63 36.12
C SER A 36 41.76 -51.54 36.19
N LYS A 37 41.25 -51.83 37.40
CA LYS A 37 40.00 -52.60 37.57
C LYS A 37 38.75 -51.77 37.31
N ASN A 38 38.88 -50.45 37.31
CA ASN A 38 37.77 -49.53 37.10
C ASN A 38 37.57 -49.26 35.60
N GLY A 39 36.39 -48.76 35.26
CA GLY A 39 36.03 -48.40 33.90
C GLY A 39 35.05 -47.24 33.86
N VAL A 40 35.15 -46.41 32.82
CA VAL A 40 34.24 -45.30 32.55
C VAL A 40 33.61 -45.50 31.19
N ILE A 41 32.28 -45.41 31.15
CA ILE A 41 31.50 -45.51 29.92
C ILE A 41 30.96 -44.13 29.59
N ILE A 42 31.39 -43.59 28.46
CA ILE A 42 30.91 -42.32 27.93
C ILE A 42 29.70 -42.60 27.03
N ALA A 43 28.52 -42.24 27.53
CA ALA A 43 27.24 -42.56 26.89
C ALA A 43 26.74 -41.51 25.87
N GLY A 44 27.38 -40.33 25.80
CA GLY A 44 26.88 -39.17 25.06
C GLY A 44 27.97 -38.45 24.25
N TYR A 45 27.55 -37.61 23.31
CA TYR A 45 28.49 -36.81 22.52
C TYR A 45 29.29 -35.86 23.41
N CYS A 46 30.61 -35.85 23.22
CA CYS A 46 31.52 -35.01 23.98
C CYS A 46 32.06 -33.88 23.11
N VAL A 47 31.91 -32.65 23.60
CA VAL A 47 32.41 -31.45 22.93
C VAL A 47 33.93 -31.34 23.11
N GLU A 48 34.62 -30.84 22.09
CA GLU A 48 36.05 -30.50 22.16
C GLU A 48 36.36 -29.57 23.33
N GLY A 49 37.50 -29.83 23.99
CA GLY A 49 37.92 -29.11 25.19
C GLY A 49 37.31 -29.58 26.51
N THR A 50 36.46 -30.61 26.50
CA THR A 50 35.96 -31.26 27.73
C THR A 50 36.84 -32.43 28.16
N LEU A 51 36.87 -32.74 29.46
CA LEU A 51 37.63 -33.89 29.96
C LEU A 51 37.15 -35.18 29.29
N ALA A 52 35.83 -35.37 29.19
CA ALA A 52 35.25 -36.56 28.57
C ALA A 52 35.75 -36.75 27.12
N LYS A 53 35.94 -35.68 26.34
CA LYS A 53 36.54 -35.78 25.01
C LYS A 53 38.03 -36.10 25.05
N THR A 54 38.78 -35.53 25.98
CA THR A 54 40.23 -35.78 26.14
C THR A 54 40.54 -37.22 26.50
N ILE A 55 39.76 -37.84 27.40
CA ILE A 55 40.02 -39.22 27.86
C ILE A 55 39.74 -40.28 26.79
N LEU A 56 38.91 -39.97 25.79
CA LEU A 56 38.67 -40.85 24.63
C LEU A 56 39.90 -41.01 23.75
N SER A 57 40.87 -40.10 23.85
CA SER A 57 42.17 -40.21 23.19
C SER A 57 43.19 -41.04 24.00
N GLU A 58 42.77 -41.62 25.13
CA GLU A 58 43.59 -42.44 26.04
C GLU A 58 44.94 -41.80 26.42
N PRO A 59 44.95 -40.60 27.02
CA PRO A 59 46.19 -39.97 27.47
C PRO A 59 46.82 -40.74 28.63
N GLU A 60 48.16 -40.77 28.72
CA GLU A 60 48.87 -41.42 29.83
C GLU A 60 48.56 -40.77 31.20
N GLU A 61 48.31 -39.46 31.21
CA GLU A 61 48.03 -38.68 32.42
C GLU A 61 46.83 -37.73 32.20
N ILE A 62 46.02 -37.56 33.24
CA ILE A 62 44.94 -36.57 33.31
C ILE A 62 45.26 -35.51 34.36
N THR A 63 44.81 -34.28 34.13
CA THR A 63 44.97 -33.17 35.09
C THR A 63 43.71 -33.05 35.95
N THR A 64 43.88 -33.09 37.26
CA THR A 64 42.80 -32.92 38.25
C THR A 64 42.33 -31.47 38.33
N MET A 65 41.18 -31.24 38.96
CA MET A 65 40.67 -29.89 39.24
C MET A 65 41.63 -29.03 40.08
N VAL A 66 42.46 -29.67 40.91
CA VAL A 66 43.47 -29.01 41.77
C VAL A 66 44.81 -28.80 41.03
N GLY A 67 44.92 -29.26 39.78
CA GLY A 67 46.11 -29.10 38.93
C GLY A 67 47.16 -30.19 39.09
N GLN A 68 46.93 -31.20 39.92
CA GLN A 68 47.78 -32.39 40.02
C GLN A 68 47.57 -33.31 38.80
N LYS A 69 48.62 -33.97 38.34
CA LYS A 69 48.53 -35.01 37.31
C LYS A 69 48.33 -36.40 37.93
N LEU A 70 47.41 -37.17 37.37
CA LEU A 70 47.13 -38.56 37.75
C LEU A 70 47.30 -39.49 36.55
N PRO A 71 47.87 -40.69 36.71
CA PRO A 71 47.97 -41.67 35.63
C PRO A 71 46.60 -42.26 35.30
N LEU A 72 46.23 -42.29 34.02
CA LEU A 72 45.00 -42.92 33.56
C LEU A 72 45.24 -44.41 33.32
N LYS A 73 44.74 -45.27 34.22
CA LYS A 73 44.86 -46.74 34.11
C LYS A 73 43.52 -47.45 33.93
N MET A 74 42.42 -46.79 34.26
CA MET A 74 41.07 -47.34 34.08
C MET A 74 40.71 -47.49 32.60
N SER A 75 39.80 -48.42 32.30
CA SER A 75 39.26 -48.58 30.94
C SER A 75 38.33 -47.41 30.55
N VAL A 76 38.40 -46.97 29.29
CA VAL A 76 37.56 -45.88 28.76
C VAL A 76 36.81 -46.42 27.54
N ASP A 77 35.49 -46.56 27.66
CA ASP A 77 34.63 -47.05 26.57
C ASP A 77 33.65 -45.96 26.12
N TYR A 78 33.36 -45.90 24.82
CA TYR A 78 32.38 -45.00 24.23
C TYR A 78 31.20 -45.76 23.64
N ILE A 79 30.01 -45.54 24.18
CA ILE A 79 28.77 -46.15 23.68
C ILE A 79 27.76 -45.03 23.45
N SER A 80 27.58 -44.61 22.20
CA SER A 80 26.64 -43.52 21.89
C SER A 80 25.19 -43.95 22.11
N PHE A 81 24.56 -43.38 23.13
CA PHE A 81 23.10 -43.34 23.30
C PHE A 81 22.52 -41.98 22.90
N SER A 82 23.22 -41.26 22.01
CA SER A 82 22.74 -39.96 21.57
C SER A 82 21.47 -40.11 20.73
N ALA A 83 20.42 -39.36 21.10
CA ALA A 83 19.14 -39.32 20.39
C ALA A 83 19.23 -38.40 19.14
N HIS A 84 20.34 -38.51 18.40
CA HIS A 84 20.55 -37.79 17.16
C HIS A 84 20.20 -38.66 15.96
N THR A 85 19.74 -38.03 14.90
CA THR A 85 19.49 -38.72 13.64
C THR A 85 20.80 -39.09 12.96
N ASP A 86 20.83 -40.26 12.34
CA ASP A 86 21.94 -40.66 11.49
C ASP A 86 21.83 -40.02 10.08
N TYR A 87 22.79 -40.33 9.22
CA TYR A 87 22.79 -39.87 7.83
C TYR A 87 21.54 -40.32 7.07
N GLN A 88 21.11 -41.58 7.24
CA GLN A 88 20.00 -42.15 6.48
C GLN A 88 18.69 -41.46 6.84
N GLN A 89 18.43 -41.27 8.13
CA GLN A 89 17.27 -40.56 8.64
C GLN A 89 17.25 -39.09 8.21
N THR A 90 18.41 -38.42 8.25
CA THR A 90 18.53 -37.02 7.85
C THR A 90 18.33 -36.83 6.34
N SER A 91 18.93 -37.69 5.52
CA SER A 91 18.76 -37.70 4.06
C SER A 91 17.29 -37.98 3.69
N GLU A 92 16.67 -38.99 4.33
CA GLU A 92 15.27 -39.32 4.09
C GLU A 92 14.33 -38.17 4.45
N PHE A 93 14.57 -37.49 5.57
CA PHE A 93 13.80 -36.31 5.98
C PHE A 93 13.85 -35.19 4.93
N ILE A 94 15.05 -34.89 4.41
CA ILE A 94 15.23 -33.88 3.36
C ILE A 94 14.54 -34.33 2.06
N ARG A 95 14.62 -35.63 1.73
CA ARG A 95 14.02 -36.21 0.53
C ARG A 95 12.50 -36.13 0.54
N ILE A 96 11.87 -36.27 1.70
CA ILE A 96 10.41 -36.14 1.85
C ILE A 96 9.97 -34.69 1.67
N LEU A 97 10.69 -33.73 2.26
CA LEU A 97 10.31 -32.32 2.24
C LEU A 97 10.70 -31.58 0.95
N LYS A 98 11.76 -32.03 0.27
CA LYS A 98 12.38 -31.37 -0.90
C LYS A 98 12.48 -29.83 -0.75
N PRO A 99 13.06 -29.31 0.34
CA PRO A 99 13.16 -27.88 0.55
C PRO A 99 14.13 -27.24 -0.47
N PRO A 100 13.83 -26.05 -1.00
CA PRO A 100 14.72 -25.37 -1.95
C PRO A 100 16.02 -24.86 -1.29
N HIS A 101 16.00 -24.61 0.02
CA HIS A 101 17.16 -24.19 0.79
C HIS A 101 17.29 -25.04 2.07
N VAL A 102 18.48 -25.57 2.33
CA VAL A 102 18.82 -26.33 3.54
C VAL A 102 20.00 -25.65 4.23
N VAL A 103 19.86 -25.32 5.51
CA VAL A 103 20.93 -24.68 6.31
C VAL A 103 21.38 -25.65 7.40
N LEU A 104 22.62 -26.13 7.29
CA LEU A 104 23.25 -27.05 8.24
C LEU A 104 23.84 -26.26 9.41
N VAL A 105 23.44 -26.63 10.62
CA VAL A 105 23.88 -26.05 11.90
C VAL A 105 24.04 -27.16 12.94
N HIS A 106 24.55 -26.83 14.13
CA HIS A 106 24.66 -27.75 15.27
C HIS A 106 25.40 -29.07 14.92
N GLY A 107 26.52 -28.96 14.21
CA GLY A 107 27.42 -30.08 13.95
C GLY A 107 28.88 -29.64 13.99
N GLU A 108 29.79 -30.60 14.07
CA GLU A 108 31.21 -30.34 13.92
C GLU A 108 31.51 -29.85 12.49
N GLN A 109 32.46 -28.93 12.33
CA GLN A 109 32.76 -28.32 11.04
C GLN A 109 33.08 -29.36 9.93
N ASN A 110 33.85 -30.40 10.25
CA ASN A 110 34.25 -31.43 9.29
C ASN A 110 33.08 -32.34 8.92
N GLU A 111 32.35 -32.82 9.93
CA GLU A 111 31.18 -33.69 9.73
C GLU A 111 30.03 -32.95 9.00
N MET A 112 29.80 -31.67 9.30
CA MET A 112 28.85 -30.84 8.53
C MET A 112 29.29 -30.68 7.07
N SER A 113 30.59 -30.54 6.81
CA SER A 113 31.11 -30.43 5.45
C SER A 113 30.98 -31.75 4.68
N ARG A 114 31.17 -32.89 5.36
CA ARG A 114 30.93 -34.22 4.80
C ARG A 114 29.45 -34.45 4.48
N LEU A 115 28.56 -34.11 5.42
CA LEU A 115 27.11 -34.20 5.22
C LEU A 115 26.65 -33.34 4.04
N LYS A 116 27.15 -32.10 3.95
CA LYS A 116 26.88 -31.21 2.82
C LYS A 116 27.29 -31.84 1.49
N ALA A 117 28.50 -32.38 1.41
CA ALA A 117 29.02 -32.99 0.18
C ALA A 117 28.24 -34.26 -0.20
N ALA A 118 27.82 -35.06 0.77
CA ALA A 118 27.01 -36.24 0.54
C ALA A 118 25.62 -35.88 0.02
N LEU A 119 24.94 -34.91 0.65
CA LEU A 119 23.64 -34.41 0.19
C LEU A 119 23.75 -33.77 -1.19
N GLN A 120 24.82 -33.00 -1.46
CA GLN A 120 24.99 -32.37 -2.77
C GLN A 120 25.12 -33.39 -3.89
N ARG A 121 25.86 -34.48 -3.67
CA ARG A 121 25.98 -35.59 -4.63
C ARG A 121 24.66 -36.33 -4.84
N GLU A 122 23.89 -36.51 -3.77
CA GLU A 122 22.60 -37.22 -3.83
C GLU A 122 21.58 -36.49 -4.73
N TYR A 123 21.62 -35.15 -4.76
CA TYR A 123 20.71 -34.31 -5.55
C TYR A 123 21.33 -33.76 -6.85
N GLU A 124 22.59 -34.11 -7.18
CA GLU A 124 23.24 -33.67 -8.42
C GLU A 124 22.60 -34.30 -9.67
N ASP A 125 22.08 -35.53 -9.52
CA ASP A 125 21.49 -36.31 -10.61
C ASP A 125 19.97 -36.08 -10.80
N ASP A 126 19.29 -35.33 -9.93
CA ASP A 126 17.85 -35.06 -10.04
C ASP A 126 17.59 -33.70 -10.75
N PRO A 127 17.24 -33.69 -12.05
CA PRO A 127 16.99 -32.46 -12.79
C PRO A 127 15.73 -31.72 -12.34
N ASN A 128 14.83 -32.37 -11.59
CA ASN A 128 13.56 -31.79 -11.15
C ASN A 128 13.61 -31.18 -9.75
N THR A 129 14.68 -31.41 -8.99
CA THR A 129 14.80 -30.94 -7.61
C THR A 129 16.08 -30.14 -7.44
N THR A 130 15.99 -28.82 -7.30
CA THR A 130 17.14 -27.97 -6.98
C THR A 130 17.15 -27.65 -5.48
N ILE A 131 18.14 -28.15 -4.76
CA ILE A 131 18.34 -27.87 -3.33
C ILE A 131 19.64 -27.09 -3.13
N HIS A 132 19.56 -25.91 -2.52
CA HIS A 132 20.72 -25.11 -2.15
C HIS A 132 21.14 -25.42 -0.71
N LEU A 133 22.33 -26.01 -0.55
CA LEU A 133 22.90 -26.39 0.74
C LEU A 133 23.84 -25.31 1.30
N HIS A 134 23.54 -24.83 2.50
CA HIS A 134 24.30 -23.82 3.23
C HIS A 134 24.87 -24.42 4.52
N ASN A 135 26.11 -24.08 4.88
CA ASN A 135 26.75 -24.46 6.15
C ASN A 135 27.49 -23.24 6.74
N PRO A 136 26.75 -22.20 7.15
CA PRO A 136 27.34 -20.95 7.62
C PRO A 136 28.15 -21.16 8.90
N ARG A 137 29.27 -20.44 9.01
CA ARG A 137 29.99 -20.31 10.29
C ARG A 137 29.26 -19.33 11.20
N ASN A 138 29.58 -19.36 12.49
CA ASN A 138 29.15 -18.30 13.41
C ASN A 138 29.49 -16.92 12.80
N THR A 139 28.55 -15.98 12.94
CA THR A 139 28.58 -14.62 12.36
C THR A 139 28.48 -14.53 10.82
N HIS A 140 28.31 -15.65 10.10
CA HIS A 140 28.05 -15.64 8.67
C HIS A 140 26.55 -15.62 8.37
N SER A 141 26.09 -14.59 7.67
CA SER A 141 24.68 -14.44 7.27
C SER A 141 24.36 -15.28 6.03
N VAL A 142 23.17 -15.88 5.99
CA VAL A 142 22.60 -16.53 4.80
C VAL A 142 21.48 -15.65 4.28
N GLU A 143 21.67 -15.09 3.09
CA GLU A 143 20.68 -14.22 2.44
C GLU A 143 19.84 -15.04 1.45
N LEU A 144 18.52 -15.01 1.63
CA LEU A 144 17.55 -15.70 0.77
C LEU A 144 16.57 -14.70 0.18
N TYR A 145 16.42 -14.73 -1.14
CA TYR A 145 15.56 -13.79 -1.87
C TYR A 145 14.26 -14.46 -2.26
N PHE A 146 13.16 -14.05 -1.63
CA PHE A 146 11.82 -14.53 -1.96
C PHE A 146 11.06 -13.47 -2.75
N ARG A 147 10.74 -13.79 -4.01
CA ARG A 147 9.80 -12.99 -4.80
C ARG A 147 8.39 -13.39 -4.41
N GLY A 148 7.77 -12.61 -3.52
CA GLY A 148 6.35 -12.72 -3.25
C GLY A 148 5.57 -11.88 -4.26
N GLU A 149 4.72 -12.51 -5.06
CA GLU A 149 3.69 -11.78 -5.80
C GLU A 149 2.78 -11.09 -4.78
N LYS A 150 2.69 -9.76 -4.87
CA LYS A 150 1.80 -8.99 -4.00
C LYS A 150 0.39 -9.12 -4.55
N THR A 151 -0.42 -9.92 -3.89
CA THR A 151 -1.84 -10.03 -4.20
C THR A 151 -2.62 -9.03 -3.35
N ALA A 152 -3.48 -8.24 -4.00
CA ALA A 152 -4.42 -7.35 -3.33
C ALA A 152 -5.84 -7.88 -3.56
N LYS A 153 -6.63 -7.92 -2.48
CA LYS A 153 -8.02 -8.37 -2.54
C LYS A 153 -8.94 -7.17 -2.67
N VAL A 154 -9.76 -7.15 -3.71
CA VAL A 154 -10.82 -6.16 -3.85
C VAL A 154 -11.96 -6.53 -2.90
N MET A 155 -12.50 -5.54 -2.19
CA MET A 155 -13.55 -5.75 -1.19
C MET A 155 -14.64 -4.68 -1.30
N GLY A 156 -15.83 -5.02 -0.79
CA GLY A 156 -16.98 -4.11 -0.77
C GLY A 156 -17.64 -3.95 -2.13
N THR A 157 -18.09 -2.73 -2.41
CA THR A 157 -18.78 -2.34 -3.64
C THR A 157 -17.94 -2.56 -4.90
N LEU A 158 -16.62 -2.39 -4.82
CA LEU A 158 -15.70 -2.66 -5.94
C LEU A 158 -15.62 -4.14 -6.33
N ALA A 159 -16.09 -5.05 -5.47
CA ALA A 159 -16.09 -6.49 -5.71
C ALA A 159 -17.45 -7.02 -6.20
N VAL A 160 -18.41 -6.14 -6.52
CA VAL A 160 -19.75 -6.54 -7.01
C VAL A 160 -19.69 -7.06 -8.44
N ASP A 161 -18.92 -6.39 -9.30
CA ASP A 161 -18.68 -6.84 -10.67
C ASP A 161 -17.45 -7.76 -10.71
N GLU A 162 -17.52 -8.82 -11.52
CA GLU A 162 -16.33 -9.62 -11.80
C GLU A 162 -15.26 -8.76 -12.52
N PRO A 163 -13.98 -8.89 -12.13
CA PRO A 163 -12.92 -8.11 -12.74
C PRO A 163 -12.62 -8.62 -14.16
N GLU A 164 -12.80 -7.74 -15.16
CA GLU A 164 -12.44 -8.02 -16.55
C GLU A 164 -11.01 -7.54 -16.87
N PRO A 165 -10.23 -8.30 -17.67
CA PRO A 165 -8.90 -7.87 -18.09
C PRO A 165 -8.94 -6.52 -18.82
N GLY A 166 -8.17 -5.54 -18.33
CA GLY A 166 -8.10 -4.20 -18.92
C GLY A 166 -9.08 -3.18 -18.33
N LYS A 167 -10.03 -3.60 -17.49
CA LYS A 167 -10.89 -2.68 -16.73
C LYS A 167 -10.04 -1.95 -15.70
N THR A 168 -10.08 -0.62 -15.71
CA THR A 168 -9.38 0.19 -14.72
C THR A 168 -10.06 0.06 -13.36
N LEU A 169 -9.28 -0.29 -12.33
CA LEU A 169 -9.74 -0.35 -10.96
C LEU A 169 -9.20 0.85 -10.20
N SER A 170 -10.08 1.71 -9.71
CA SER A 170 -9.75 2.85 -8.85
C SER A 170 -10.31 2.62 -7.45
N GLY A 171 -9.48 2.87 -6.43
CA GLY A 171 -9.85 2.65 -5.05
C GLY A 171 -8.72 2.97 -4.09
N ILE A 172 -9.01 2.88 -2.80
CA ILE A 172 -8.04 3.07 -1.73
C ILE A 172 -7.37 1.74 -1.43
N LEU A 173 -6.04 1.70 -1.53
CA LEU A 173 -5.24 0.54 -1.15
C LEU A 173 -4.90 0.59 0.34
N VAL A 174 -5.42 -0.36 1.11
CA VAL A 174 -5.16 -0.52 2.54
C VAL A 174 -4.21 -1.69 2.76
N LYS A 175 -3.04 -1.42 3.34
CA LYS A 175 -2.06 -2.44 3.74
C LYS A 175 -2.22 -2.75 5.22
N ARG A 176 -2.56 -4.00 5.55
CA ARG A 176 -2.53 -4.54 6.92
C ARG A 176 -1.50 -5.66 6.97
N ASN A 177 -0.33 -5.37 7.56
CA ASN A 177 0.82 -6.26 7.60
C ASN A 177 1.26 -6.69 6.18
N PHE A 178 1.06 -7.96 5.82
CA PHE A 178 1.37 -8.53 4.51
C PHE A 178 0.17 -8.62 3.57
N ASN A 179 -1.04 -8.32 4.06
CA ASN A 179 -2.27 -8.38 3.27
C ASN A 179 -2.60 -7.01 2.69
N TYR A 180 -2.89 -7.00 1.40
CA TYR A 180 -3.32 -5.82 0.66
C TYR A 180 -4.80 -5.92 0.34
N HIS A 181 -5.54 -4.83 0.58
CA HIS A 181 -6.96 -4.73 0.29
C HIS A 181 -7.23 -3.48 -0.52
N ILE A 182 -8.07 -3.57 -1.55
CA ILE A 182 -8.53 -2.43 -2.33
C ILE A 182 -10.02 -2.22 -2.03
N LEU A 183 -10.36 -1.00 -1.63
CA LEU A 183 -11.69 -0.63 -1.15
C LEU A 183 -12.16 0.66 -1.84
N ALA A 184 -13.48 0.81 -2.01
CA ALA A 184 -14.07 2.11 -2.31
C ALA A 184 -13.91 3.04 -1.10
N ALA A 185 -13.88 4.35 -1.33
CA ALA A 185 -13.80 5.35 -0.26
C ALA A 185 -14.98 5.24 0.73
N ASP A 186 -16.17 4.91 0.24
CA ASP A 186 -17.40 4.78 1.04
C ASP A 186 -17.42 3.52 1.92
N ASP A 187 -16.64 2.49 1.56
CA ASP A 187 -16.56 1.23 2.30
C ASP A 187 -15.43 1.22 3.33
N LEU A 188 -14.61 2.29 3.37
CA LEU A 188 -13.44 2.34 4.24
C LEU A 188 -13.82 2.16 5.71
N SER A 189 -14.87 2.82 6.18
CA SER A 189 -15.35 2.73 7.57
C SER A 189 -16.02 1.40 7.92
N LYS A 190 -16.41 0.60 6.93
CA LYS A 190 -17.03 -0.72 7.14
C LYS A 190 -15.99 -1.81 7.37
N TYR A 191 -14.85 -1.71 6.70
CA TYR A 191 -13.80 -2.75 6.70
C TYR A 191 -12.53 -2.32 7.45
N THR A 192 -12.41 -1.04 7.79
CA THR A 192 -11.29 -0.49 8.54
C THR A 192 -11.77 0.41 9.67
N ASP A 193 -10.90 0.59 10.67
CA ASP A 193 -11.15 1.51 11.80
C ASP A 193 -10.97 2.99 11.39
N LEU A 194 -10.78 3.25 10.09
CA LEU A 194 -10.64 4.59 9.55
C LEU A 194 -12.02 5.17 9.26
N SER A 195 -12.33 6.28 9.92
CA SER A 195 -13.48 7.10 9.61
C SER A 195 -13.12 8.16 8.56
N MET A 196 -13.96 8.32 7.54
CA MET A 196 -13.86 9.45 6.63
C MET A 196 -14.45 10.69 7.32
N SER A 197 -13.62 11.71 7.51
CA SER A 197 -14.05 13.01 8.05
C SER A 197 -13.98 14.05 6.94
N GLN A 198 -15.06 14.80 6.75
CA GLN A 198 -15.07 15.97 5.88
C GLN A 198 -14.97 17.23 6.75
N ILE A 199 -14.15 18.17 6.33
CA ILE A 199 -14.01 19.46 7.00
C ILE A 199 -14.91 20.45 6.26
N MET A 200 -15.89 21.02 6.95
CA MET A 200 -16.69 22.12 6.43
C MET A 200 -16.06 23.44 6.90
N GLN A 201 -15.86 24.35 5.97
CA GLN A 201 -15.46 25.72 6.26
C GLN A 201 -16.63 26.66 6.07
N ARG A 202 -16.74 27.62 6.98
CA ARG A 202 -17.75 28.67 6.95
C ARG A 202 -17.07 30.01 7.20
N GLN A 203 -17.33 30.96 6.32
CA GLN A 203 -16.83 32.33 6.44
C GLN A 203 -17.99 33.31 6.36
N SER A 204 -17.94 34.35 7.18
CA SER A 204 -18.98 35.38 7.20
C SER A 204 -18.34 36.74 6.97
N ILE A 205 -18.83 37.45 5.96
CA ILE A 205 -18.28 38.72 5.52
C ILE A 205 -19.39 39.75 5.57
N HIS A 206 -19.09 40.91 6.13
CA HIS A 206 -20.01 42.04 6.11
C HIS A 206 -20.07 42.63 4.69
N TYR A 207 -21.29 42.88 4.21
CA TYR A 207 -21.54 43.52 2.93
C TYR A 207 -22.70 44.50 3.07
N SER A 208 -22.49 45.75 2.67
CA SER A 208 -23.47 46.84 2.84
C SER A 208 -24.07 47.36 1.54
N GLY A 209 -23.59 46.89 0.39
CA GLY A 209 -24.08 47.29 -0.94
C GLY A 209 -25.36 46.58 -1.38
N SER A 210 -25.73 46.77 -2.65
CA SER A 210 -26.95 46.17 -3.22
C SER A 210 -26.76 44.67 -3.55
N SER A 211 -27.76 43.85 -3.25
CA SER A 211 -27.74 42.42 -3.58
C SER A 211 -27.56 42.15 -5.09
N GLY A 212 -28.08 43.02 -5.96
CA GLY A 212 -27.89 42.92 -7.42
C GLY A 212 -26.45 43.12 -7.85
N ALA A 213 -25.74 44.11 -7.29
CA ALA A 213 -24.32 44.35 -7.56
C ALA A 213 -23.45 43.16 -7.11
N LEU A 214 -23.76 42.63 -5.92
CA LEU A 214 -23.09 41.47 -5.37
C LEU A 214 -23.25 40.24 -6.28
N ARG A 215 -24.48 39.91 -6.66
CA ARG A 215 -24.75 38.78 -7.56
C ARG A 215 -24.08 38.95 -8.91
N TYR A 216 -24.09 40.15 -9.46
CA TYR A 216 -23.41 40.43 -10.73
C TYR A 216 -21.92 40.13 -10.62
N LEU A 217 -21.21 40.66 -9.63
CA LEU A 217 -19.78 40.44 -9.49
C LEU A 217 -19.42 38.99 -9.18
N ILE A 218 -20.21 38.32 -8.34
CA ILE A 218 -20.00 36.88 -8.09
C ILE A 218 -20.25 36.09 -9.38
N SER A 219 -21.25 36.44 -10.19
CA SER A 219 -21.50 35.77 -11.48
C SER A 219 -20.40 36.00 -12.52
N GLN A 220 -19.69 37.14 -12.46
CA GLN A 220 -18.52 37.38 -13.32
C GLN A 220 -17.36 36.44 -12.97
N VAL A 221 -17.23 36.05 -11.71
CA VAL A 221 -16.15 35.16 -11.23
C VAL A 221 -16.54 33.69 -11.30
N ALA A 222 -17.77 33.35 -10.87
CA ALA A 222 -18.26 31.99 -10.74
C ALA A 222 -19.08 31.48 -11.93
N GLY A 223 -19.42 32.36 -12.87
CA GLY A 223 -20.35 32.05 -13.95
C GLY A 223 -21.79 31.99 -13.47
N LEU A 224 -22.53 30.97 -13.91
CA LEU A 224 -23.96 30.84 -13.63
C LEU A 224 -24.18 30.45 -12.17
N LEU A 225 -24.97 31.23 -11.43
CA LEU A 225 -25.31 30.98 -10.04
C LEU A 225 -26.59 30.15 -9.97
N GLU A 226 -26.53 29.02 -9.25
CA GLU A 226 -27.70 28.19 -9.01
C GLU A 226 -28.46 28.71 -7.79
N SER A 227 -29.77 28.92 -7.92
CA SER A 227 -30.62 29.30 -6.79
C SER A 227 -31.06 28.05 -6.03
N ILE A 228 -30.68 27.95 -4.75
CA ILE A 228 -31.07 26.84 -3.87
C ILE A 228 -32.35 27.20 -3.12
N GLU A 229 -32.42 28.40 -2.54
CA GLU A 229 -33.59 28.93 -1.83
C GLU A 229 -33.89 30.35 -2.29
N GLY A 230 -34.40 30.44 -3.52
CA GLY A 230 -34.72 31.71 -4.17
C GLY A 230 -33.55 32.69 -4.10
N ASP A 231 -33.84 33.89 -3.63
CA ASP A 231 -32.90 35.00 -3.61
C ASP A 231 -31.94 35.01 -2.41
N LYS A 232 -32.13 34.12 -1.43
CA LYS A 232 -31.38 34.12 -0.17
C LYS A 232 -30.18 33.18 -0.17
N LYS A 233 -30.30 32.03 -0.84
CA LYS A 233 -29.24 31.01 -0.90
C LYS A 233 -28.92 30.66 -2.34
N LEU A 234 -27.67 30.89 -2.71
CA LEU A 234 -27.12 30.68 -4.05
C LEU A 234 -25.96 29.70 -3.97
N ARG A 235 -25.64 29.02 -5.07
CA ARG A 235 -24.46 28.17 -5.20
C ARG A 235 -23.59 28.64 -6.34
N ALA A 236 -22.31 28.81 -6.05
CA ALA A 236 -21.26 29.19 -6.98
C ALA A 236 -20.29 28.02 -7.18
N PHE A 237 -19.75 27.88 -8.40
CA PHE A 237 -18.81 26.81 -8.78
C PHE A 237 -19.31 25.38 -8.51
N ASN A 238 -20.63 25.19 -8.32
CA ASN A 238 -21.24 23.93 -7.87
C ASN A 238 -20.62 23.37 -6.55
N ALA A 239 -19.98 24.23 -5.75
CA ALA A 239 -19.16 23.80 -4.61
C ALA A 239 -19.28 24.69 -3.37
N VAL A 240 -19.58 25.98 -3.57
CA VAL A 240 -19.65 26.97 -2.48
C VAL A 240 -21.07 27.50 -2.36
N ASP A 241 -21.67 27.32 -1.19
CA ASP A 241 -22.98 27.87 -0.84
C ASP A 241 -22.82 29.30 -0.31
N ILE A 242 -23.61 30.22 -0.85
CA ILE A 242 -23.61 31.64 -0.53
C ILE A 242 -24.98 31.98 0.03
N THR A 243 -25.03 32.37 1.30
CA THR A 243 -26.25 32.81 1.97
C THR A 243 -26.17 34.30 2.26
N ILE A 244 -27.13 35.08 1.75
CA ILE A 244 -27.18 36.53 1.90
C ILE A 244 -28.28 36.87 2.90
N GLU A 245 -27.88 37.30 4.11
CA GLU A 245 -28.80 37.71 5.17
C GLU A 245 -28.43 39.09 5.71
N HIS A 246 -29.37 40.03 5.60
CA HIS A 246 -29.19 41.42 6.04
C HIS A 246 -27.95 42.08 5.39
N LYS A 247 -26.89 42.29 6.18
CA LYS A 247 -25.60 42.86 5.75
C LYS A 247 -24.46 41.85 5.90
N ILE A 248 -24.77 40.56 5.93
CA ILE A 248 -23.79 39.49 6.10
C ILE A 248 -23.96 38.49 4.97
N VAL A 249 -22.86 38.22 4.28
CA VAL A 249 -22.74 37.15 3.28
C VAL A 249 -22.00 36.01 3.94
N THR A 250 -22.66 34.86 4.04
CA THR A 250 -22.08 33.63 4.59
C THR A 250 -21.72 32.70 3.45
N LEU A 251 -20.47 32.26 3.41
CA LEU A 251 -19.93 31.25 2.51
C LEU A 251 -19.81 29.95 3.30
N GLU A 252 -20.26 28.84 2.74
CA GLU A 252 -20.12 27.49 3.30
C GLU A 252 -19.67 26.51 2.21
N TRP A 253 -18.59 25.77 2.47
CA TRP A 253 -18.05 24.80 1.51
C TRP A 253 -17.31 23.65 2.21
N VAL A 254 -17.12 22.54 1.49
CA VAL A 254 -16.23 21.45 1.90
C VAL A 254 -14.79 21.87 1.63
N ALA A 255 -13.96 21.93 2.66
CA ALA A 255 -12.57 22.39 2.58
C ALA A 255 -11.72 21.43 1.74
N ASN A 256 -11.14 21.96 0.67
CA ASN A 256 -10.13 21.30 -0.15
C ASN A 256 -9.46 22.37 -1.03
N PRO A 257 -8.25 22.11 -1.57
CA PRO A 257 -7.48 23.15 -2.27
C PRO A 257 -8.22 23.84 -3.43
N ILE A 258 -9.16 23.15 -4.08
CA ILE A 258 -9.93 23.68 -5.22
C ILE A 258 -11.08 24.54 -4.70
N ASN A 259 -11.86 24.03 -3.75
CA ASN A 259 -12.99 24.74 -3.16
C ASN A 259 -12.55 25.94 -2.33
N ASP A 260 -11.40 25.86 -1.67
CA ASP A 260 -10.82 26.97 -0.92
C ASP A 260 -10.45 28.12 -1.87
N MET A 261 -9.88 27.79 -3.03
CA MET A 261 -9.62 28.77 -4.09
C MET A 261 -10.91 29.39 -4.64
N TYR A 262 -11.97 28.58 -4.83
CA TYR A 262 -13.28 29.10 -5.24
C TYR A 262 -13.89 30.02 -4.20
N ALA A 263 -13.82 29.66 -2.92
CA ALA A 263 -14.27 30.50 -1.82
C ALA A 263 -13.51 31.82 -1.80
N ASP A 264 -12.17 31.79 -1.87
CA ASP A 264 -11.33 33.00 -1.90
C ASP A 264 -11.66 33.93 -3.08
N ALA A 265 -11.95 33.36 -4.26
CA ALA A 265 -12.38 34.13 -5.42
C ALA A 265 -13.73 34.83 -5.19
N ILE A 266 -14.67 34.17 -4.53
CA ILE A 266 -15.96 34.76 -4.15
C ILE A 266 -15.77 35.83 -3.06
N VAL A 267 -14.91 35.58 -2.07
CA VAL A 267 -14.54 36.57 -1.03
C VAL A 267 -13.99 37.83 -1.68
N ALA A 268 -13.06 37.70 -2.63
CA ALA A 268 -12.51 38.84 -3.36
C ALA A 268 -13.60 39.61 -4.12
N ALA A 269 -14.55 38.91 -4.75
CA ALA A 269 -15.69 39.54 -5.43
C ALA A 269 -16.62 40.30 -4.46
N ILE A 270 -16.88 39.75 -3.27
CA ILE A 270 -17.68 40.41 -2.22
C ILE A 270 -16.98 41.68 -1.74
N LEU A 271 -15.68 41.62 -1.47
CA LEU A 271 -14.90 42.78 -1.03
C LEU A 271 -14.83 43.86 -2.13
N GLN A 272 -14.68 43.47 -3.39
CA GLN A 272 -14.75 44.39 -4.53
C GLN A 272 -16.14 45.04 -4.64
N ALA A 273 -17.20 44.28 -4.39
CA ALA A 273 -18.57 44.79 -4.40
C ALA A 273 -18.81 45.84 -3.30
N ASP A 274 -18.22 45.67 -2.11
CA ASP A 274 -18.40 46.59 -0.98
C ASP A 274 -17.61 47.90 -1.18
N LEU A 275 -16.51 47.85 -1.94
CA LEU A 275 -15.75 49.04 -2.35
C LEU A 275 -16.47 49.89 -3.42
N LEU A 276 -17.41 49.31 -4.15
CA LEU A 276 -18.19 50.00 -5.18
C LEU A 276 -19.37 50.74 -4.53
N ASP A 277 -19.11 51.96 -4.04
CA ASP A 277 -20.06 52.82 -3.32
C ASP A 277 -21.14 53.47 -4.24
N ALA A 278 -21.47 52.86 -5.38
CA ALA A 278 -22.32 53.47 -6.41
C ALA A 278 -23.69 52.78 -6.49
N PRO A 279 -24.81 53.55 -6.50
CA PRO A 279 -26.10 53.01 -6.90
C PRO A 279 -26.00 52.67 -8.38
N ILE A 280 -25.95 51.38 -8.71
CA ILE A 280 -25.92 50.89 -10.10
C ILE A 280 -27.28 51.20 -10.75
N LYS A 281 -27.47 52.44 -11.19
CA LYS A 281 -28.65 52.91 -11.92
C LYS A 281 -28.59 52.58 -13.42
N ASN A 282 -27.49 52.01 -13.89
CA ASN A 282 -27.27 51.69 -15.30
C ASN A 282 -26.83 50.22 -15.45
N MET A 283 -27.73 49.28 -15.23
CA MET A 283 -27.68 48.01 -15.97
C MET A 283 -28.95 47.95 -16.80
N THR A 284 -28.75 47.99 -18.12
CA THR A 284 -29.79 47.98 -19.13
C THR A 284 -30.69 46.77 -18.95
N ALA A 285 -32.00 47.04 -18.89
CA ALA A 285 -33.04 46.04 -18.93
C ALA A 285 -32.89 45.10 -20.14
N SER A 286 -33.01 43.79 -19.88
CA SER A 286 -33.40 42.69 -20.79
C SER A 286 -33.44 43.05 -22.29
N VAL A 287 -32.38 42.73 -23.02
CA VAL A 287 -32.48 42.52 -24.47
C VAL A 287 -32.85 41.04 -24.67
N LYS A 288 -34.09 40.75 -25.07
CA LYS A 288 -34.42 39.41 -25.58
C LYS A 288 -33.54 39.17 -26.79
N VAL A 289 -32.69 38.15 -26.73
CA VAL A 289 -31.83 37.78 -27.86
C VAL A 289 -32.72 37.48 -29.05
N ASP A 290 -32.51 38.22 -30.13
CA ASP A 290 -33.16 37.94 -31.39
C ASP A 290 -32.64 36.58 -31.88
N ARG A 291 -33.54 35.58 -31.88
CA ARG A 291 -33.21 34.21 -32.29
C ARG A 291 -32.76 34.14 -33.75
N MET A 292 -33.12 35.10 -34.59
CA MET A 292 -32.60 35.19 -35.96
C MET A 292 -31.15 35.67 -35.95
N HIS A 293 -30.84 36.71 -35.18
CA HIS A 293 -29.48 37.24 -35.06
C HIS A 293 -28.50 36.23 -34.46
N PHE A 294 -28.91 35.49 -33.42
CA PHE A 294 -28.09 34.42 -32.86
C PHE A 294 -27.76 33.32 -33.88
N LYS A 295 -28.74 32.94 -34.72
CA LYS A 295 -28.54 31.93 -35.76
C LYS A 295 -27.56 32.42 -36.83
N GLU A 296 -27.67 33.68 -37.25
CA GLU A 296 -26.74 34.27 -38.24
C GLU A 296 -25.30 34.31 -37.70
N CYS A 297 -25.09 34.84 -36.49
CA CYS A 297 -23.76 34.89 -35.89
C CYS A 297 -23.18 33.49 -35.63
N LEU A 298 -24.02 32.51 -35.28
CA LEU A 298 -23.57 31.14 -35.07
C LEU A 298 -23.08 30.50 -36.36
N ILE A 299 -23.76 30.74 -37.48
CA ILE A 299 -23.34 30.24 -38.79
C ILE A 299 -22.02 30.88 -39.20
N GLU A 300 -21.91 32.21 -39.12
CA GLU A 300 -20.68 32.92 -39.48
C GLU A 300 -19.48 32.44 -38.66
N MET A 301 -19.66 32.31 -37.34
CA MET A 301 -18.61 31.80 -36.45
C MET A 301 -18.21 30.37 -36.78
N LEU A 302 -19.17 29.47 -37.02
CA LEU A 302 -18.87 28.08 -37.37
C LEU A 302 -18.23 27.95 -38.77
N GLN A 303 -18.59 28.83 -39.71
CA GLN A 303 -17.96 28.92 -41.03
C GLN A 303 -16.52 29.43 -40.93
N ASP A 304 -16.25 30.42 -40.06
CA ASP A 304 -14.90 30.93 -39.83
C ASP A 304 -14.02 29.89 -39.12
N MET A 305 -14.59 29.14 -38.17
CA MET A 305 -13.86 28.11 -37.42
C MET A 305 -13.57 26.83 -38.23
N PHE A 306 -14.50 26.39 -39.07
CA PHE A 306 -14.43 25.07 -39.72
C PHE A 306 -14.48 25.11 -41.26
N GLY A 307 -14.61 26.28 -41.87
CA GLY A 307 -14.72 26.47 -43.32
C GLY A 307 -16.17 26.52 -43.83
N GLU A 308 -16.38 27.21 -44.95
CA GLU A 308 -17.72 27.42 -45.55
C GLU A 308 -18.45 26.13 -45.94
N ASP A 309 -17.71 25.09 -46.33
CA ASP A 309 -18.27 23.81 -46.80
C ASP A 309 -18.72 22.90 -45.64
N SER A 310 -18.32 23.23 -44.41
CA SER A 310 -18.56 22.44 -43.20
C SER A 310 -19.92 22.73 -42.55
N VAL A 311 -20.59 23.82 -42.93
CA VAL A 311 -21.85 24.29 -42.35
C VAL A 311 -22.93 24.46 -43.43
N PRO A 312 -24.14 23.92 -43.26
CA PRO A 312 -25.22 24.06 -44.24
C PRO A 312 -25.66 25.52 -44.44
N LYS A 313 -25.64 26.01 -45.69
CA LYS A 313 -26.07 27.37 -46.06
C LYS A 313 -27.57 27.62 -45.91
N ILE A 314 -28.38 26.56 -45.79
CA ILE A 314 -29.85 26.63 -45.63
C ILE A 314 -30.31 25.55 -44.64
N PHE A 315 -30.92 25.94 -43.53
CA PHE A 315 -31.63 25.01 -42.66
C PHE A 315 -32.97 25.60 -42.17
N LYS A 316 -33.99 24.75 -42.07
CA LYS A 316 -35.30 25.11 -41.51
C LYS A 316 -35.48 24.36 -40.18
N GLY A 317 -35.43 25.07 -39.06
CA GLY A 317 -35.72 24.52 -37.73
C GLY A 317 -34.82 25.03 -36.61
N GLU A 318 -34.77 24.27 -35.52
CA GLU A 318 -33.95 24.50 -34.33
C GLU A 318 -32.75 23.54 -34.24
N ARG A 319 -32.42 22.84 -35.34
CA ARG A 319 -31.27 21.93 -35.40
C ARG A 319 -30.31 22.36 -36.49
N LEU A 320 -29.06 22.53 -36.11
CA LEU A 320 -27.93 22.81 -37.01
C LEU A 320 -26.96 21.63 -36.93
N TYR A 321 -26.22 21.34 -37.99
CA TYR A 321 -25.15 20.34 -37.93
C TYR A 321 -23.88 20.90 -38.57
N VAL A 322 -22.73 20.46 -38.06
CA VAL A 322 -21.41 20.82 -38.58
C VAL A 322 -20.70 19.52 -38.95
N THR A 323 -20.16 19.47 -40.15
CA THR A 323 -19.42 18.29 -40.64
C THR A 323 -17.99 18.66 -40.95
N VAL A 324 -17.03 18.01 -40.30
CA VAL A 324 -15.59 18.22 -40.51
C VAL A 324 -14.94 16.85 -40.64
N ASN A 325 -14.22 16.59 -41.74
CA ASN A 325 -13.48 15.34 -41.96
C ASN A 325 -14.31 14.06 -41.68
N GLU A 326 -15.52 13.97 -42.26
CA GLU A 326 -16.47 12.86 -42.08
C GLU A 326 -17.09 12.71 -40.68
N GLN A 327 -16.72 13.55 -39.71
CA GLN A 327 -17.36 13.61 -38.39
C GLN A 327 -18.48 14.65 -38.38
N ARG A 328 -19.61 14.29 -37.78
CA ARG A 328 -20.80 15.14 -37.73
C ARG A 328 -21.20 15.44 -36.29
N ALA A 329 -21.25 16.73 -35.97
CA ALA A 329 -21.80 17.23 -34.71
C ALA A 329 -23.19 17.84 -34.97
N ASP A 330 -24.22 17.32 -34.30
CA ASP A 330 -25.57 17.87 -34.33
C ASP A 330 -25.77 18.81 -33.13
N ILE A 331 -26.18 20.05 -33.42
CA ILE A 331 -26.40 21.15 -32.48
C ILE A 331 -27.91 21.36 -32.35
N ASP A 332 -28.43 21.19 -31.13
CA ASP A 332 -29.80 21.54 -30.77
C ASP A 332 -29.84 22.97 -30.21
N LEU A 333 -30.45 23.89 -30.97
CA LEU A 333 -30.54 25.31 -30.62
C LEU A 333 -31.58 25.59 -29.52
N ALA A 334 -32.45 24.64 -29.19
CA ALA A 334 -33.44 24.80 -28.12
C ALA A 334 -32.81 24.60 -26.73
N ASN A 335 -31.92 23.61 -26.62
CA ASN A 335 -31.26 23.24 -25.36
C ASN A 335 -29.78 23.62 -25.31
N LEU A 336 -29.23 24.19 -26.40
CA LEU A 336 -27.80 24.50 -26.57
C LEU A 336 -26.89 23.27 -26.42
N GLU A 337 -27.40 22.08 -26.71
CA GLU A 337 -26.63 20.83 -26.61
C GLU A 337 -26.04 20.42 -27.96
N VAL A 338 -24.79 19.97 -27.95
CA VAL A 338 -24.09 19.41 -29.10
C VAL A 338 -23.84 17.92 -28.88
N LYS A 339 -24.23 17.10 -29.85
CA LYS A 339 -24.00 15.64 -29.84
C LYS A 339 -23.13 15.24 -31.01
N CYS A 340 -22.00 14.60 -30.71
CA CYS A 340 -21.12 14.01 -31.72
C CYS A 340 -20.74 12.59 -31.28
N PRO A 341 -21.37 11.55 -31.83
CA PRO A 341 -21.07 10.16 -31.43
C PRO A 341 -19.69 9.67 -31.90
N SER A 342 -19.05 10.37 -32.83
CA SER A 342 -17.78 9.97 -33.44
C SER A 342 -16.53 10.54 -32.75
N ASP A 343 -16.64 11.67 -32.03
CA ASP A 343 -15.47 12.36 -31.46
C ASP A 343 -15.86 13.29 -30.29
N GLU A 344 -15.42 12.95 -29.07
CA GLU A 344 -15.67 13.73 -27.85
C GLU A 344 -14.93 15.08 -27.83
N THR A 345 -13.74 15.16 -28.43
CA THR A 345 -12.95 16.40 -28.46
C THR A 345 -13.59 17.42 -29.38
N PHE A 346 -14.05 16.97 -30.55
CA PHE A 346 -14.82 17.78 -31.48
C PHE A 346 -16.15 18.25 -30.86
N GLN A 347 -16.84 17.38 -30.13
CA GLN A 347 -18.05 17.75 -29.39
C GLN A 347 -17.80 18.89 -28.41
N GLN A 348 -16.75 18.80 -27.59
CA GLN A 348 -16.43 19.82 -26.59
C GLN A 348 -16.07 21.16 -27.22
N ILE A 349 -15.35 21.16 -28.34
CA ILE A 349 -14.98 22.39 -29.06
C ILE A 349 -16.23 23.12 -29.55
N VAL A 350 -17.13 22.39 -30.24
CA VAL A 350 -18.36 22.97 -30.79
C VAL A 350 -19.31 23.39 -29.65
N GLN A 351 -19.44 22.58 -28.59
CA GLN A 351 -20.24 22.91 -27.41
C GLN A 351 -19.74 24.21 -26.74
N THR A 352 -18.42 24.35 -26.58
CA THR A 352 -17.81 25.54 -25.98
C THR A 352 -18.07 26.79 -26.83
N ALA A 353 -17.95 26.66 -28.15
CA ALA A 353 -18.18 27.77 -29.07
C ALA A 353 -19.64 28.24 -29.05
N VAL A 354 -20.61 27.31 -29.12
CA VAL A 354 -22.05 27.60 -29.03
C VAL A 354 -22.40 28.27 -27.71
N THR A 355 -21.87 27.76 -26.59
CA THR A 355 -22.16 28.28 -25.25
C THR A 355 -21.59 29.68 -25.05
N LYS A 356 -20.34 29.92 -25.48
CA LYS A 356 -19.71 31.24 -25.38
C LYS A 356 -20.39 32.29 -26.25
N LEU A 357 -20.77 31.93 -27.48
CA LEU A 357 -21.50 32.83 -28.37
C LEU A 357 -22.86 33.22 -27.77
N TYR A 358 -23.59 32.25 -27.22
CA TYR A 358 -24.87 32.51 -26.56
C TYR A 358 -24.70 33.45 -25.36
N GLN A 359 -23.70 33.20 -24.49
CA GLN A 359 -23.39 34.08 -23.35
C GLN A 359 -22.96 35.50 -23.76
N SER A 360 -22.35 35.64 -24.94
CA SER A 360 -21.89 36.93 -25.46
C SER A 360 -23.04 37.77 -26.03
N LEU A 361 -24.06 37.11 -26.61
CA LEU A 361 -25.24 37.74 -27.19
C LEU A 361 -26.40 37.86 -26.19
N ALA A 362 -26.41 37.02 -25.15
CA ALA A 362 -27.38 36.97 -24.05
C ALA A 362 -26.66 37.17 -22.70
N PRO A 363 -26.43 38.41 -22.24
CA PRO A 363 -26.01 38.60 -20.86
C PRO A 363 -27.06 37.98 -19.92
N PRO A 364 -26.65 37.36 -18.80
CA PRO A 364 -27.54 36.59 -17.93
C PRO A 364 -28.77 37.42 -17.52
N GLN A 365 -29.95 36.84 -17.71
CA GLN A 365 -31.21 37.48 -17.38
C GLN A 365 -31.32 37.67 -15.86
N ILE A 366 -31.66 38.88 -15.46
CA ILE A 366 -32.11 39.22 -14.11
C ILE A 366 -33.64 39.26 -14.20
N ASP A 367 -34.32 38.30 -13.57
CA ASP A 367 -35.72 38.51 -13.21
C ASP A 367 -35.73 39.58 -12.10
N MET A 368 -36.33 40.74 -12.40
CA MET A 368 -36.45 41.88 -11.48
C MET A 368 -37.38 41.61 -10.31
#